data_AF-A0A4R5TN56-F1
#
_entry.id   AF-A0A4R5TN56-F1
#
_cell.length_a   1.000
_cell.length_b   1.000
_cell.length_c   1.000
_cell.angle_alpha   90.00
_cell.angle_beta   90.00
_cell.angle_gamma   90.00
#
_symmetry.space_group_name_H-M   'P 1'
#
loop_
_entity.id
_entity.type
_entity.pdbx_description
1 polymer ?
#
loop_
_entity_poly.entity_id
_entity_poly.type
_entity_poly.pdbx_seq_one_letter_code
_entity_poly.pdbx_strand_id
1 'polypeptide(L)'
;MTNPNPLTENELRAAAYFAVGVTSEGSIAGRDVAYRLSFAGNVGPGGRMQPVANSGYSFGTMQVDLGQHAEVAGDLLDRYQSWAATQPDRAALELGQDDYEAVLASLQRTGREMRAANAVDVDRSGINRFLESDDGRTFVHGLDTAHVDGVTAADDIVGNRDTALERLLRTNLYRNATGDEQAELAGMFMKLQNQAGQARWPGLLDRVEAGALTSSAAVKTAIDGLLPNQPNGNPDYLQSGADNTLRGIAVLNALRGADADNPLSRAWANVAADPLVGPVAAHQPNARNPDLGFEYDTVRSLFLTPEASRRFIASLDQGATMAEGNPQAQANGSRQAGFYVSGDDFVHWNRNGQGQAFIGGQWRRIDPDNLTRVRNDDGTTELMINEDGRRATLLRVDPSVPALRADVTTTPGDVHHAMDERDRDFVVAPHPPEGPGYGGETRDAGILSRQSPGAAPEHRELVAAPATPFENPYLNRMLAAVTAGDEAGASRIAQEFAQSPQGVAFIHRGEQLLARQQAGEREVQQPRADQRQIGEFERG
;
A
#
# COMPACT_ATOMS: atom_id res chain seq x y z
N MET A 1 5.08 29.99 20.16
CA MET A 1 5.11 28.65 20.77
C MET A 1 6.29 27.93 20.15
N THR A 2 7.21 27.41 20.94
CA THR A 2 8.35 26.62 20.43
C THR A 2 7.83 25.24 20.03
N ASN A 3 8.03 24.84 18.78
CA ASN A 3 7.58 23.56 18.24
C ASN A 3 8.22 22.39 19.04
N PRO A 4 7.44 21.55 19.75
CA PRO A 4 7.97 20.37 20.40
C PRO A 4 8.39 19.34 19.33
N ASN A 5 9.68 19.06 19.26
CA ASN A 5 10.30 18.06 18.36
C ASN A 5 10.09 18.32 16.85
N PRO A 6 10.64 19.42 16.28
CA PRO A 6 10.54 19.72 14.85
C PRO A 6 11.23 18.63 14.00
N LEU A 7 10.74 18.41 12.77
CA LEU A 7 11.40 17.50 11.84
C LEU A 7 12.80 17.99 11.47
N THR A 8 13.76 17.07 11.51
CA THR A 8 15.09 17.25 10.94
C THR A 8 15.08 17.08 9.41
N GLU A 9 16.12 17.56 8.73
CA GLU A 9 16.27 17.35 7.29
C GLU A 9 16.31 15.85 6.94
N ASN A 10 17.01 15.04 7.74
CA ASN A 10 17.04 13.60 7.51
C ASN A 10 15.67 12.96 7.74
N GLU A 11 14.87 13.41 8.71
CA GLU A 11 13.50 12.90 8.86
C GLU A 11 12.59 13.30 7.69
N LEU A 12 12.81 14.47 7.07
CA LEU A 12 12.14 14.84 5.82
C LEU A 12 12.54 13.89 4.66
N ARG A 13 13.84 13.59 4.52
CA ARG A 13 14.33 12.60 3.55
C ARG A 13 13.79 11.20 3.84
N ALA A 14 13.68 10.82 5.11
CA ALA A 14 13.10 9.55 5.53
C ALA A 14 11.60 9.49 5.23
N ALA A 15 10.86 10.59 5.44
CA ALA A 15 9.45 10.69 5.05
C ALA A 15 9.28 10.55 3.53
N ALA A 16 10.15 11.18 2.74
CA ALA A 16 10.16 11.00 1.29
C ALA A 16 10.44 9.54 0.89
N TYR A 17 11.51 8.94 1.41
CA TYR A 17 11.91 7.60 0.99
C TYR A 17 10.96 6.50 1.48
N PHE A 18 10.63 6.49 2.77
CA PHE A 18 9.85 5.41 3.38
C PHE A 18 8.34 5.62 3.26
N ALA A 19 7.81 6.81 3.58
CA ALA A 19 6.36 7.02 3.54
C ALA A 19 5.84 7.30 2.12
N VAL A 20 6.48 8.23 1.39
CA VAL A 20 6.08 8.50 0.00
C VAL A 20 6.53 7.36 -0.91
N GLY A 21 7.79 6.93 -0.82
CA GLY A 21 8.33 5.84 -1.63
C GLY A 21 7.80 4.47 -1.22
N VAL A 22 8.34 3.87 -0.16
CA VAL A 22 8.06 2.45 0.22
C VAL A 22 6.57 2.21 0.44
N THR A 23 5.89 2.99 1.29
CA THR A 23 4.48 2.75 1.58
C THR A 23 3.60 3.03 0.37
N SER A 24 3.75 4.17 -0.30
CA SER A 24 2.78 4.58 -1.31
C SER A 24 3.07 4.13 -2.73
N GLU A 25 4.32 3.93 -3.13
CA GLU A 25 4.69 3.63 -4.53
C GLU A 25 5.36 2.25 -4.64
N GLY A 26 6.34 1.97 -3.78
CA GLY A 26 7.15 0.76 -3.77
C GLY A 26 6.46 -0.48 -3.18
N SER A 27 5.19 -0.37 -2.76
CA SER A 27 4.46 -1.50 -2.19
C SER A 27 3.12 -1.78 -2.86
N ILE A 28 2.80 -3.08 -3.00
CA ILE A 28 1.49 -3.54 -3.46
C ILE A 28 1.00 -4.61 -2.49
N ALA A 29 -0.13 -4.33 -1.83
CA ALA A 29 -0.76 -5.22 -0.85
C ALA A 29 0.25 -5.74 0.20
N GLY A 30 1.14 -4.87 0.68
CA GLY A 30 2.16 -5.16 1.68
C GLY A 30 3.35 -5.99 1.21
N ARG A 31 3.59 -6.05 -0.11
CA ARG A 31 4.80 -6.61 -0.71
C ARG A 31 5.66 -5.48 -1.26
N ASP A 32 6.97 -5.57 -1.06
CA ASP A 32 7.94 -4.72 -1.76
C ASP A 32 8.00 -5.14 -3.24
N VAL A 33 7.78 -4.18 -4.13
CA VAL A 33 7.83 -4.36 -5.59
C VAL A 33 8.84 -3.41 -6.26
N ALA A 34 9.63 -2.66 -5.48
CA ALA A 34 10.57 -1.67 -5.98
C ALA A 34 11.64 -2.28 -6.92
N TYR A 35 12.06 -3.52 -6.65
CA TYR A 35 13.11 -4.22 -7.39
C TYR A 35 12.57 -5.16 -8.47
N ARG A 36 11.44 -4.78 -9.09
CA ARG A 36 10.81 -5.54 -10.16
C ARG A 36 10.22 -4.62 -11.22
N LEU A 37 10.35 -5.01 -12.48
CA LEU A 37 9.70 -4.34 -13.60
C LEU A 37 8.20 -4.59 -13.57
N SER A 38 7.47 -3.55 -13.18
CA SER A 38 6.03 -3.51 -13.05
C SER A 38 5.39 -2.88 -14.28
N PHE A 39 4.11 -3.18 -14.48
CA PHE A 39 3.30 -2.60 -15.54
C PHE A 39 1.95 -2.20 -14.97
N ALA A 40 1.60 -0.93 -15.08
CA ALA A 40 0.31 -0.41 -14.66
C ALA A 40 -0.75 -0.71 -15.73
N GLY A 41 -1.29 -1.93 -15.72
CA GLY A 41 -2.29 -2.38 -16.66
C GLY A 41 -2.53 -3.88 -16.61
N ASN A 42 -3.38 -4.37 -17.53
CA ASN A 42 -3.64 -5.79 -17.69
C ASN A 42 -2.85 -6.35 -18.88
N VAL A 43 -2.30 -7.55 -18.71
CA VAL A 43 -1.72 -8.32 -19.81
C VAL A 43 -2.75 -9.39 -20.17
N GLY A 44 -3.39 -9.21 -21.33
CA GLY A 44 -4.43 -10.10 -21.83
C GLY A 44 -3.87 -11.36 -22.51
N PRO A 45 -4.75 -12.21 -23.05
CA PRO A 45 -4.37 -13.39 -23.82
C PRO A 45 -3.38 -13.04 -24.95
N GLY A 46 -2.35 -13.85 -25.13
CA GLY A 46 -1.30 -13.60 -26.12
C GLY A 46 -0.32 -12.48 -25.75
N GLY A 47 -0.31 -12.04 -24.48
CA GLY A 47 0.62 -11.03 -23.98
C GLY A 47 0.23 -9.59 -24.31
N ARG A 48 -0.95 -9.34 -24.89
CA ARG A 48 -1.37 -8.00 -25.30
C ARG A 48 -1.55 -7.08 -24.09
N MET A 49 -0.90 -5.93 -24.11
CA MET A 49 -0.90 -4.97 -23.02
C MET A 49 -2.11 -4.02 -23.10
N GLN A 50 -2.76 -3.81 -21.96
CA GLN A 50 -3.85 -2.86 -21.77
C GLN A 50 -3.48 -1.89 -20.62
N PRO A 51 -2.74 -0.82 -20.92
CA PRO A 51 -2.25 0.11 -19.90
C PRO A 51 -3.41 0.90 -19.28
N VAL A 52 -3.23 1.29 -18.02
CA VAL A 52 -4.05 2.30 -17.35
C VAL A 52 -3.50 3.69 -17.71
N ALA A 53 -4.37 4.61 -18.10
CA ALA A 53 -4.01 5.99 -18.43
C ALA A 53 -2.79 6.13 -19.39
N ASN A 54 -1.76 6.91 -19.04
CA ASN A 54 -0.56 7.04 -19.88
C ASN A 54 0.64 6.25 -19.33
N SER A 55 0.43 5.39 -18.34
CA SER A 55 1.51 4.71 -17.64
C SER A 55 2.18 3.63 -18.48
N GLY A 56 3.52 3.60 -18.46
CA GLY A 56 4.35 2.59 -19.10
C GLY A 56 4.80 1.48 -18.12
N TYR A 57 5.98 0.93 -18.39
CA TYR A 57 6.69 0.10 -17.41
C TYR A 57 7.28 0.98 -16.31
N SER A 58 7.34 0.45 -15.09
CA SER A 58 7.92 1.16 -13.96
C SER A 58 8.65 0.24 -12.99
N PHE A 59 9.55 0.81 -12.19
CA PHE A 59 10.23 0.15 -11.08
C PHE A 59 10.72 1.21 -10.08
N GLY A 60 11.28 0.79 -8.95
CA GLY A 60 11.90 1.66 -7.95
C GLY A 60 11.00 2.02 -6.78
N THR A 61 11.61 2.49 -5.70
CA THR A 61 10.91 2.85 -4.46
C THR A 61 10.09 4.11 -4.64
N MET A 62 10.62 5.10 -5.37
CA MET A 62 9.90 6.33 -5.75
C MET A 62 9.12 6.17 -7.07
N GLN A 63 9.15 4.96 -7.65
CA GLN A 63 8.54 4.57 -8.93
C GLN A 63 8.93 5.47 -10.10
N VAL A 64 9.90 5.03 -10.90
CA VAL A 64 10.25 5.63 -12.18
C VAL A 64 9.38 5.04 -13.29
N ASP A 65 8.58 5.87 -13.96
CA ASP A 65 7.84 5.49 -15.18
C ASP A 65 8.75 5.64 -16.41
N LEU A 66 9.15 4.52 -17.01
CA LEU A 66 10.08 4.48 -18.15
C LEU A 66 9.51 5.12 -19.41
N GLY A 67 8.18 5.21 -19.55
CA GLY A 67 7.55 5.92 -20.66
C GLY A 67 7.65 7.45 -20.52
N GLN A 68 7.85 7.95 -19.30
CA GLN A 68 8.03 9.37 -19.00
C GLN A 68 9.51 9.74 -18.84
N HIS A 69 10.34 8.76 -18.49
CA HIS A 69 11.79 8.84 -18.33
C HIS A 69 12.48 7.86 -19.28
N ALA A 70 12.34 8.11 -20.59
CA ALA A 70 12.83 7.22 -21.63
C ALA A 70 14.36 7.04 -21.60
N GLU A 71 15.09 8.03 -21.06
CA GLU A 71 16.53 7.96 -20.81
C GLU A 71 16.90 6.85 -19.81
N VAL A 72 16.08 6.65 -18.77
CA VAL A 72 16.33 5.64 -17.72
C VAL A 72 16.18 4.22 -18.28
N ALA A 73 15.36 4.02 -19.31
CA ALA A 73 15.22 2.71 -19.95
C ALA A 73 16.52 2.26 -20.64
N GLY A 74 17.27 3.19 -21.24
CA GLY A 74 18.59 2.91 -21.81
C GLY A 74 19.60 2.54 -20.73
N ASP A 75 19.71 3.37 -19.69
CA ASP A 75 20.59 3.11 -18.55
C ASP A 75 20.29 1.76 -17.88
N LEU A 76 19.01 1.42 -17.70
CA LEU A 76 18.58 0.13 -17.17
C LEU A 76 19.12 -1.04 -18.00
N LEU A 77 18.96 -0.99 -19.33
CA LEU A 77 19.41 -2.08 -20.20
C LEU A 77 20.94 -2.16 -20.30
N ASP A 78 21.64 -1.04 -20.27
CA ASP A 78 23.10 -1.03 -20.26
C ASP A 78 23.67 -1.64 -18.97
N ARG A 79 23.06 -1.32 -17.83
CA ARG A 79 23.43 -1.93 -16.54
C ARG A 79 23.07 -3.41 -16.50
N TYR A 80 21.89 -3.77 -17.00
CA TYR A 80 21.47 -5.16 -17.15
C TYR A 80 22.47 -5.98 -17.99
N GLN A 81 22.86 -5.49 -19.18
CA GLN A 81 23.80 -6.19 -20.06
C GLN A 81 25.19 -6.31 -19.43
N SER A 82 25.65 -5.27 -18.72
CA SER A 82 26.92 -5.29 -17.99
C SER A 82 26.93 -6.35 -16.89
N TRP A 83 25.83 -6.46 -16.13
CA TRP A 83 25.64 -7.50 -15.12
C TRP A 83 25.48 -8.90 -15.73
N ALA A 84 24.74 -9.02 -16.83
CA ALA A 84 24.51 -10.29 -17.53
C ALA A 84 25.81 -10.92 -18.00
N ALA A 85 26.76 -10.10 -18.49
CA ALA A 85 28.08 -10.55 -18.96
C ALA A 85 28.93 -11.22 -17.87
N THR A 86 28.66 -10.94 -16.58
CA THR A 86 29.38 -11.54 -15.44
C THR A 86 28.68 -12.78 -14.89
N GLN A 87 27.50 -13.15 -15.39
CA GLN A 87 26.75 -14.28 -14.87
C GLN A 87 27.24 -15.62 -15.43
N PRO A 88 27.18 -16.73 -14.65
CA PRO A 88 27.53 -18.06 -15.13
C PRO A 88 26.70 -18.51 -16.35
N ASP A 89 25.45 -18.05 -16.43
CA ASP A 89 24.49 -18.36 -17.50
C ASP A 89 24.32 -17.21 -18.50
N ARG A 90 25.36 -16.38 -18.70
CA ARG A 90 25.36 -15.20 -19.59
C ARG A 90 24.71 -15.44 -20.96
N ALA A 91 24.89 -16.63 -21.56
CA ALA A 91 24.37 -16.95 -22.89
C ALA A 91 22.83 -16.96 -22.96
N ALA A 92 22.15 -17.10 -21.81
CA ALA A 92 20.70 -17.01 -21.71
C ALA A 92 20.20 -15.59 -21.32
N LEU A 93 21.10 -14.69 -20.92
CA LEU A 93 20.78 -13.35 -20.41
C LEU A 93 21.18 -12.24 -21.38
N GLU A 94 22.30 -12.39 -22.09
CA GLU A 94 22.79 -11.39 -23.04
C GLU A 94 21.81 -11.21 -24.20
N LEU A 95 21.34 -9.98 -24.39
CA LEU A 95 20.57 -9.58 -25.55
C LEU A 95 21.50 -9.33 -26.74
N GLY A 96 21.15 -9.87 -27.90
CA GLY A 96 21.72 -9.42 -29.17
C GLY A 96 21.27 -7.99 -29.50
N GLN A 97 21.91 -7.34 -30.48
CA GLN A 97 21.62 -5.94 -30.83
C GLN A 97 20.13 -5.71 -31.17
N ASP A 98 19.54 -6.58 -31.99
CA ASP A 98 18.14 -6.45 -32.40
C ASP A 98 17.17 -6.64 -31.22
N ASP A 99 17.47 -7.60 -30.32
CA ASP A 99 16.67 -7.84 -29.11
C ASP A 99 16.80 -6.68 -28.12
N TYR A 100 18.00 -6.12 -27.95
CA TYR A 100 18.24 -4.93 -27.13
C TYR A 100 17.39 -3.76 -27.64
N GLU A 101 17.45 -3.46 -28.94
CA GLU A 101 16.69 -2.35 -29.53
C GLU A 101 15.18 -2.57 -29.41
N ALA A 102 14.70 -3.80 -29.61
CA ALA A 102 13.29 -4.16 -29.46
C ALA A 102 12.78 -4.03 -28.02
N VAL A 103 13.58 -4.47 -27.04
CA VAL A 103 13.25 -4.33 -25.61
C VAL A 103 13.29 -2.86 -25.21
N LEU A 104 14.34 -2.12 -25.58
CA LEU A 104 14.47 -0.69 -25.29
C LEU A 104 13.26 0.10 -25.79
N ALA A 105 12.91 -0.07 -27.06
CA ALA A 105 11.76 0.59 -27.67
C ALA A 105 10.44 0.17 -27.00
N SER A 106 10.37 -1.01 -26.38
CA SER A 106 9.19 -1.46 -25.64
C SER A 106 9.11 -0.86 -24.24
N LEU A 107 10.24 -0.71 -23.55
CA LEU A 107 10.34 -0.08 -22.24
C LEU A 107 10.02 1.42 -22.29
N GLN A 108 10.43 2.11 -23.36
CA GLN A 108 10.24 3.56 -23.53
C GLN A 108 8.82 3.98 -23.91
N ARG A 109 7.90 3.04 -24.18
CA ARG A 109 6.53 3.41 -24.59
C ARG A 109 5.73 3.94 -23.40
N THR A 110 5.03 5.03 -23.63
CA THR A 110 3.90 5.44 -22.80
C THR A 110 2.69 4.52 -22.99
N GLY A 111 1.75 4.54 -22.05
CA GLY A 111 0.51 3.78 -22.17
C GLY A 111 -0.31 4.15 -23.41
N ARG A 112 -0.23 5.40 -23.91
CA ARG A 112 -0.88 5.78 -25.18
C ARG A 112 -0.22 5.09 -26.38
N GLU A 113 1.10 5.07 -26.44
CA GLU A 113 1.85 4.43 -27.53
C GLU A 113 1.68 2.91 -27.51
N MET A 114 1.68 2.29 -26.33
CA MET A 114 1.40 0.85 -26.19
C MET A 114 0.03 0.47 -26.78
N ARG A 115 -1.02 1.27 -26.53
CA ARG A 115 -2.36 1.02 -27.13
C ARG A 115 -2.34 1.20 -28.64
N ALA A 116 -1.71 2.28 -29.12
CA ALA A 116 -1.63 2.56 -30.56
C ALA A 116 -0.89 1.44 -31.31
N ALA A 117 0.15 0.87 -30.70
CA ALA A 117 0.97 -0.19 -31.27
C ALA A 117 0.42 -1.60 -31.06
N ASN A 118 -0.67 -1.78 -30.30
CA ASN A 118 -1.12 -3.09 -29.80
C ASN A 118 0.04 -3.88 -29.15
N ALA A 119 0.80 -3.21 -28.29
CA ALA A 119 2.01 -3.74 -27.70
C ALA A 119 1.78 -5.07 -26.96
N VAL A 120 2.81 -5.91 -27.00
CA VAL A 120 2.90 -7.18 -26.28
C VAL A 120 3.92 -7.02 -25.15
N ASP A 121 3.67 -7.69 -24.04
CA ASP A 121 4.53 -7.69 -22.86
C ASP A 121 5.93 -8.22 -23.21
N VAL A 122 6.96 -7.61 -22.64
CA VAL A 122 8.34 -8.08 -22.77
C VAL A 122 8.58 -9.26 -21.82
N ASP A 123 9.52 -10.15 -22.17
CA ASP A 123 10.01 -11.08 -21.16
C ASP A 123 10.82 -10.29 -20.11
N ARG A 124 10.30 -10.28 -18.89
CA ARG A 124 10.87 -9.52 -17.77
C ARG A 124 11.80 -10.36 -16.92
N SER A 125 11.96 -11.66 -17.20
CA SER A 125 12.64 -12.60 -16.31
C SER A 125 14.09 -12.19 -16.04
N GLY A 126 14.87 -11.94 -17.10
CA GLY A 126 16.26 -11.46 -16.99
C GLY A 126 16.36 -10.12 -16.27
N ILE A 127 15.55 -9.14 -16.69
CA ILE A 127 15.55 -7.80 -16.08
C ILE A 127 15.17 -7.84 -14.60
N ASN A 128 14.17 -8.63 -14.21
CA ASN A 128 13.78 -8.77 -12.81
C ASN A 128 14.88 -9.44 -12.00
N ARG A 129 15.56 -10.45 -12.54
CA ARG A 129 16.72 -11.07 -11.87
C ARG A 129 17.84 -10.06 -11.65
N PHE A 130 18.10 -9.17 -12.62
CA PHE A 130 19.03 -8.07 -12.44
C PHE A 130 18.57 -7.10 -11.36
N LEU A 131 17.32 -6.61 -11.42
CA LEU A 131 16.78 -5.66 -10.45
C LEU A 131 16.80 -6.22 -9.01
N GLU A 132 16.61 -7.53 -8.85
CA GLU A 132 16.68 -8.23 -7.56
C GLU A 132 18.12 -8.44 -7.03
N SER A 133 19.14 -8.35 -7.90
CA SER A 133 20.55 -8.46 -7.54
C SER A 133 21.09 -7.21 -6.83
N ASP A 134 22.26 -7.31 -6.19
CA ASP A 134 22.88 -6.17 -5.52
C ASP A 134 23.23 -5.04 -6.50
N ASP A 135 23.66 -5.36 -7.74
CA ASP A 135 23.94 -4.35 -8.77
C ASP A 135 22.65 -3.61 -9.20
N GLY A 136 21.56 -4.36 -9.39
CA GLY A 136 20.25 -3.79 -9.72
C GLY A 136 19.68 -2.95 -8.58
N ARG A 137 19.72 -3.45 -7.35
CA ARG A 137 19.27 -2.70 -6.16
C ARG A 137 20.07 -1.43 -5.96
N THR A 138 21.38 -1.46 -6.20
CA THR A 138 22.25 -0.27 -6.13
C THR A 138 21.87 0.74 -7.22
N PHE A 139 21.63 0.29 -8.46
CA PHE A 139 21.16 1.15 -9.54
C PHE A 139 19.81 1.81 -9.22
N VAL A 140 18.82 1.02 -8.81
CA VAL A 140 17.49 1.51 -8.42
C VAL A 140 17.60 2.51 -7.28
N HIS A 141 18.39 2.20 -6.25
CA HIS A 141 18.57 3.08 -5.11
C HIS A 141 19.25 4.42 -5.48
N GLY A 142 20.17 4.40 -6.45
CA GLY A 142 20.76 5.64 -6.97
C GLY A 142 19.73 6.56 -7.62
N LEU A 143 18.79 5.99 -8.38
CA LEU A 143 17.67 6.74 -8.97
C LEU A 143 16.71 7.25 -7.88
N ASP A 144 16.36 6.40 -6.92
CA ASP A 144 15.49 6.78 -5.80
C ASP A 144 16.10 7.91 -4.97
N THR A 145 17.41 7.88 -4.71
CA THR A 145 18.16 8.92 -3.99
C THR A 145 18.11 10.25 -4.73
N ALA A 146 18.41 10.26 -6.03
CA ALA A 146 18.35 11.46 -6.85
C ALA A 146 16.92 12.05 -6.88
N HIS A 147 15.91 11.19 -6.89
CA HIS A 147 14.51 11.62 -6.81
C HIS A 147 14.21 12.26 -5.44
N VAL A 148 14.55 11.59 -4.34
CA VAL A 148 14.35 12.11 -2.98
C VAL A 148 15.03 13.48 -2.81
N ASP A 149 16.29 13.60 -3.24
CA ASP A 149 16.99 14.88 -3.23
C ASP A 149 16.24 15.95 -4.04
N GLY A 150 15.66 15.59 -5.19
CA GLY A 150 14.87 16.50 -6.01
C GLY A 150 13.55 16.97 -5.38
N VAL A 151 12.86 16.14 -4.59
CA VAL A 151 11.60 16.52 -3.91
C VAL A 151 11.83 17.16 -2.54
N THR A 152 13.01 16.98 -1.96
CA THR A 152 13.41 17.57 -0.68
C THR A 152 14.35 18.77 -0.82
N ALA A 153 14.81 19.07 -2.03
CA ALA A 153 15.66 20.22 -2.31
C ALA A 153 15.02 21.52 -1.80
N ALA A 154 15.86 22.35 -1.16
CA ALA A 154 15.52 23.68 -0.72
C ALA A 154 16.58 24.68 -1.22
N ASP A 155 16.14 25.75 -1.87
CA ASP A 155 16.94 26.94 -2.17
C ASP A 155 16.68 28.04 -1.11
N ASP A 156 17.68 28.87 -0.85
CA ASP A 156 17.56 30.07 -0.03
C ASP A 156 16.85 31.21 -0.80
N ILE A 157 16.77 31.11 -2.13
CA ILE A 157 16.18 32.12 -3.00
C ILE A 157 14.71 31.81 -3.31
N VAL A 158 13.81 32.67 -2.85
CA VAL A 158 12.36 32.56 -3.09
C VAL A 158 12.01 32.70 -4.57
N GLY A 159 11.21 31.77 -5.10
CA GLY A 159 10.60 31.83 -6.43
C GLY A 159 11.48 31.26 -7.55
N ASN A 160 12.58 30.61 -7.21
CA ASN A 160 13.51 30.00 -8.16
C ASN A 160 13.35 28.48 -8.17
N ARG A 161 12.37 27.97 -8.93
CA ARG A 161 12.13 26.53 -9.08
C ARG A 161 11.84 25.81 -7.75
N ASP A 162 11.27 26.53 -6.78
CA ASP A 162 10.90 26.00 -5.47
C ASP A 162 10.20 24.64 -5.60
N THR A 163 10.63 23.68 -4.79
CA THR A 163 9.87 22.46 -4.57
C THR A 163 8.61 22.77 -3.76
N ALA A 164 7.63 21.87 -3.81
CA ALA A 164 6.44 21.97 -2.97
C ALA A 164 6.82 21.99 -1.48
N LEU A 165 7.82 21.19 -1.10
CA LEU A 165 8.34 21.14 0.26
C LEU A 165 8.98 22.47 0.66
N GLU A 166 9.91 22.98 -0.14
CA GLU A 166 10.62 24.24 0.14
C GLU A 166 9.65 25.40 0.43
N ARG A 167 8.62 25.55 -0.42
CA ARG A 167 7.61 26.59 -0.23
C ARG A 167 6.75 26.32 1.01
N LEU A 168 6.36 25.07 1.28
CA LEU A 168 5.65 24.67 2.49
C LEU A 168 6.43 25.03 3.77
N LEU A 169 7.74 24.74 3.83
CA LEU A 169 8.61 25.00 4.99
C LEU A 169 8.60 26.49 5.40
N ARG A 170 8.29 27.38 4.46
CA ARG A 170 8.22 28.83 4.70
C ARG A 170 6.88 29.29 5.28
N THR A 171 5.85 28.45 5.25
CA THR A 171 4.51 28.81 5.70
C THR A 171 4.40 28.87 7.22
N ASN A 172 3.51 29.74 7.72
CA ASN A 172 3.18 29.78 9.15
C ASN A 172 2.50 28.49 9.61
N LEU A 173 1.73 27.83 8.73
CA LEU A 173 1.12 26.54 9.02
C LEU A 173 2.19 25.51 9.41
N TYR A 174 3.20 25.32 8.56
CA TYR A 174 4.25 24.33 8.81
C TYR A 174 5.14 24.70 10.01
N ARG A 175 5.54 25.97 10.14
CA ARG A 175 6.45 26.38 11.23
C ARG A 175 5.83 26.29 12.62
N ASN A 176 4.49 26.41 12.71
CA ASN A 176 3.76 26.36 13.97
C ASN A 176 3.16 24.97 14.27
N ALA A 177 3.14 24.06 13.30
CA ALA A 177 2.71 22.68 13.45
C ALA A 177 3.63 21.90 14.41
N THR A 178 3.13 20.83 15.03
CA THR A 178 3.96 19.86 15.77
C THR A 178 4.87 19.10 14.81
N GLY A 179 5.90 18.42 15.30
CA GLY A 179 6.69 17.50 14.46
C GLY A 179 5.80 16.50 13.68
N ASP A 180 4.83 15.89 14.34
CA ASP A 180 3.96 14.91 13.68
C ASP A 180 3.13 15.52 12.56
N GLU A 181 2.56 16.70 12.78
CA GLU A 181 1.80 17.44 11.76
C GLU A 181 2.71 17.98 10.64
N GLN A 182 3.96 18.34 10.96
CA GLN A 182 4.98 18.67 9.97
C GLN A 182 5.26 17.49 9.04
N ALA A 183 5.37 16.26 9.56
CA ALA A 183 5.56 15.06 8.75
C ALA A 183 4.36 14.81 7.83
N GLU A 184 3.13 15.00 8.31
CA GLU A 184 1.91 14.87 7.50
C GLU A 184 1.87 15.88 6.36
N LEU A 185 2.10 17.17 6.67
CA LEU A 185 2.13 18.24 5.67
C LEU A 185 3.22 18.00 4.63
N ALA A 186 4.44 17.70 5.06
CA ALA A 186 5.56 17.43 4.16
C ALA A 186 5.26 16.22 3.26
N GLY A 187 4.79 15.11 3.84
CA GLY A 187 4.45 13.89 3.10
C GLY A 187 3.42 14.16 2.00
N MET A 188 2.32 14.84 2.33
CA MET A 188 1.28 15.17 1.34
C MET A 188 1.79 16.03 0.18
N PHE A 189 2.60 17.06 0.46
CA PHE A 189 3.12 17.94 -0.58
C PHE A 189 4.20 17.28 -1.44
N MET A 190 5.09 16.48 -0.84
CA MET A 190 6.07 15.67 -1.59
C MET A 190 5.37 14.66 -2.50
N LYS A 191 4.34 13.96 -1.98
CA LYS A 191 3.53 13.03 -2.78
C LYS A 191 2.81 13.73 -3.94
N LEU A 192 2.21 14.88 -3.68
CA LEU A 192 1.51 15.65 -4.70
C LEU A 192 2.46 16.13 -5.80
N GLN A 193 3.67 16.56 -5.44
CA GLN A 193 4.72 16.88 -6.41
C GLN A 193 5.15 15.63 -7.20
N ASN A 194 5.33 14.47 -6.54
CA ASN A 194 5.68 13.21 -7.21
C ASN A 194 4.64 12.82 -8.28
N GLN A 195 3.35 12.93 -7.95
CA GLN A 195 2.27 12.46 -8.81
C GLN A 195 1.85 13.45 -9.91
N ALA A 196 1.97 14.76 -9.67
CA ALA A 196 1.40 15.78 -10.56
C ALA A 196 2.39 16.88 -10.95
N GLY A 197 3.67 16.77 -10.57
CA GLY A 197 4.66 17.83 -10.77
C GLY A 197 4.14 19.17 -10.22
N GLN A 198 4.32 20.24 -10.97
CA GLN A 198 3.86 21.59 -10.59
C GLN A 198 2.38 21.87 -10.89
N ALA A 199 1.62 20.89 -11.41
CA ALA A 199 0.27 21.17 -11.90
C ALA A 199 -0.77 21.43 -10.80
N ARG A 200 -0.51 20.98 -9.56
CA ARG A 200 -1.54 20.94 -8.49
C ARG A 200 -1.14 21.60 -7.19
N TRP A 201 0.10 21.42 -6.73
CA TRP A 201 0.52 21.96 -5.43
C TRP A 201 0.59 23.50 -5.35
N PRO A 202 0.89 24.29 -6.42
CA PRO A 202 1.05 25.73 -6.26
C PRO A 202 -0.22 26.42 -5.75
N GLY A 203 -1.38 26.08 -6.32
CA GLY A 203 -2.66 26.65 -5.88
C GLY A 203 -3.10 26.18 -4.49
N LEU A 204 -2.65 25.01 -4.02
CA LEU A 204 -2.86 24.61 -2.64
C LEU A 204 -1.98 25.41 -1.68
N LEU A 205 -0.72 25.67 -2.03
CA LEU A 205 0.17 26.50 -1.22
C LEU A 205 -0.29 27.96 -1.17
N ASP A 206 -0.83 28.51 -2.26
CA ASP A 206 -1.44 29.84 -2.24
C ASP A 206 -2.54 29.94 -1.16
N ARG A 207 -3.35 28.88 -1.00
CA ARG A 207 -4.41 28.81 0.02
C ARG A 207 -3.85 28.63 1.42
N VAL A 208 -2.75 27.89 1.60
CA VAL A 208 -2.05 27.77 2.90
C VAL A 208 -1.48 29.13 3.30
N GLU A 209 -0.79 29.81 2.39
CA GLU A 209 -0.18 31.13 2.61
C GLU A 209 -1.21 32.23 2.91
N ALA A 210 -2.37 32.16 2.24
CA ALA A 210 -3.49 33.04 2.52
C ALA A 210 -4.21 32.73 3.84
N GLY A 211 -3.83 31.66 4.55
CA GLY A 211 -4.48 31.21 5.79
C GLY A 211 -5.85 30.57 5.59
N ALA A 212 -6.21 30.19 4.36
CA ALA A 212 -7.46 29.50 4.05
C ALA A 212 -7.41 28.00 4.39
N LEU A 213 -6.21 27.43 4.50
CA LEU A 213 -5.95 26.07 4.99
C LEU A 213 -5.08 26.19 6.24
N THR A 214 -5.60 25.73 7.39
CA THR A 214 -5.03 26.04 8.71
C THR A 214 -4.59 24.81 9.51
N SER A 215 -4.68 23.60 8.95
CA SER A 215 -4.23 22.35 9.55
C SER A 215 -3.88 21.31 8.48
N SER A 216 -3.14 20.26 8.85
CA SER A 216 -2.91 19.11 7.96
C SER A 216 -4.22 18.49 7.46
N ALA A 217 -5.22 18.34 8.33
CA ALA A 217 -6.54 17.83 7.96
C ALA A 217 -7.22 18.70 6.89
N ALA A 218 -7.15 20.03 7.00
CA ALA A 218 -7.71 20.93 6.00
C ALA A 218 -6.98 20.82 4.64
N VAL A 219 -5.65 20.67 4.67
CA VAL A 219 -4.86 20.39 3.46
C VAL A 219 -5.27 19.06 2.83
N LYS A 220 -5.44 18.01 3.64
CA LYS A 220 -5.90 16.70 3.17
C LYS A 220 -7.26 16.78 2.48
N THR A 221 -8.26 17.39 3.12
CA THR A 221 -9.58 17.60 2.51
C THR A 221 -9.49 18.41 1.22
N ALA A 222 -8.56 19.37 1.13
CA ALA A 222 -8.35 20.14 -0.09
C ALA A 222 -7.73 19.31 -1.22
N ILE A 223 -6.84 18.35 -0.91
CA ILE A 223 -6.29 17.39 -1.87
C ILE A 223 -7.40 16.46 -2.39
N ASP A 224 -8.25 15.95 -1.50
CA ASP A 224 -9.36 15.05 -1.85
C ASP A 224 -10.37 15.70 -2.81
N GLY A 225 -10.46 17.03 -2.78
CA GLY A 225 -11.31 17.81 -3.68
C GLY A 225 -10.66 18.25 -4.99
N LEU A 226 -9.39 17.91 -5.26
CA LEU A 226 -8.68 18.37 -6.46
C LEU A 226 -9.19 17.70 -7.74
N LEU A 227 -9.61 16.44 -7.65
CA LEU A 227 -10.12 15.65 -8.75
C LEU A 227 -11.40 14.93 -8.33
N PRO A 228 -12.33 14.68 -9.25
CA PRO A 228 -13.48 13.85 -8.95
C PRO A 228 -13.03 12.40 -8.72
N ASN A 229 -13.69 11.74 -7.77
CA ASN A 229 -13.58 10.30 -7.59
C ASN A 229 -13.91 9.54 -8.87
N GLN A 230 -13.42 8.30 -8.94
CA GLN A 230 -13.71 7.40 -10.05
C GLN A 230 -15.22 7.12 -10.14
N PRO A 231 -15.74 6.72 -11.33
CA PRO A 231 -17.17 6.45 -11.50
C PRO A 231 -17.77 5.39 -10.56
N ASN A 232 -16.93 4.52 -10.00
CA ASN A 232 -17.31 3.50 -9.02
C ASN A 232 -17.30 4.01 -7.56
N GLY A 233 -17.04 5.29 -7.34
CA GLY A 233 -16.94 5.93 -6.02
C GLY A 233 -15.56 5.85 -5.37
N ASN A 234 -14.60 5.13 -5.97
CA ASN A 234 -13.26 5.00 -5.41
C ASN A 234 -12.50 6.34 -5.48
N PRO A 235 -11.60 6.60 -4.51
CA PRO A 235 -10.70 7.75 -4.56
C PRO A 235 -9.95 7.87 -5.89
N ASP A 236 -9.69 9.11 -6.30
CA ASP A 236 -8.77 9.36 -7.40
C ASP A 236 -7.31 9.06 -6.98
N TYR A 237 -6.38 9.16 -7.94
CA TYR A 237 -4.98 8.81 -7.68
C TYR A 237 -4.26 9.79 -6.74
N LEU A 238 -4.69 11.06 -6.66
CA LEU A 238 -4.14 12.05 -5.73
C LEU A 238 -4.62 11.77 -4.31
N GLN A 239 -5.93 11.57 -4.11
CA GLN A 239 -6.49 11.20 -2.81
C GLN A 239 -5.85 9.89 -2.30
N SER A 240 -5.89 8.83 -3.09
CA SER A 240 -5.32 7.53 -2.67
C SER A 240 -3.80 7.60 -2.43
N GLY A 241 -3.08 8.40 -3.21
CA GLY A 241 -1.66 8.68 -3.00
C GLY A 241 -1.39 9.36 -1.66
N ALA A 242 -2.16 10.40 -1.32
CA ALA A 242 -2.06 11.09 -0.04
C ALA A 242 -2.45 10.17 1.13
N ASP A 243 -3.52 9.38 0.99
CA ASP A 243 -3.94 8.40 2.01
C ASP A 243 -2.85 7.36 2.31
N ASN A 244 -2.24 6.76 1.28
CA ASN A 244 -1.13 5.82 1.44
C ASN A 244 0.08 6.47 2.11
N THR A 245 0.41 7.70 1.70
CA THR A 245 1.53 8.44 2.29
C THR A 245 1.29 8.71 3.77
N LEU A 246 0.09 9.18 4.15
CA LEU A 246 -0.25 9.46 5.54
C LEU A 246 -0.21 8.19 6.41
N ARG A 247 -0.56 7.02 5.86
CA ARG A 247 -0.36 5.74 6.55
C ARG A 247 1.12 5.47 6.84
N GLY A 248 2.00 5.72 5.88
CA GLY A 248 3.45 5.64 6.07
C GLY A 248 3.96 6.66 7.10
N ILE A 249 3.48 7.90 7.03
CA ILE A 249 3.81 8.95 8.02
C ILE A 249 3.41 8.53 9.44
N ALA A 250 2.28 7.84 9.60
CA ALA A 250 1.86 7.34 10.91
C ALA A 250 2.84 6.27 11.47
N VAL A 251 3.53 5.49 10.62
CA VAL A 251 4.62 4.60 11.04
C VAL A 251 5.86 5.41 11.42
N LEU A 252 6.24 6.39 10.60
CA LEU A 252 7.37 7.28 10.88
C LEU A 252 7.19 8.00 12.22
N ASN A 253 6.02 8.56 12.49
CA ASN A 253 5.74 9.23 13.76
C ASN A 253 5.74 8.23 14.94
N ALA A 254 5.25 7.01 14.75
CA ALA A 254 5.36 5.97 15.77
C ALA A 254 6.82 5.60 16.07
N LEU A 255 7.69 5.52 15.06
CA LEU A 255 9.12 5.27 15.27
C LEU A 255 9.84 6.46 15.92
N ARG A 256 9.50 7.70 15.56
CA ARG A 256 10.04 8.92 16.18
C ARG A 256 9.63 9.08 17.65
N GLY A 257 8.42 8.63 17.98
CA GLY A 257 7.87 8.67 19.33
C GLY A 257 8.09 7.40 20.15
N ALA A 258 8.79 6.39 19.60
CA ALA A 258 9.01 5.11 20.27
C ALA A 258 9.78 5.30 21.58
N ASP A 259 9.40 4.53 22.60
CA ASP A 259 10.03 4.55 23.92
C ASP A 259 11.55 4.29 23.80
N ALA A 260 12.37 4.91 24.64
CA ALA A 260 13.82 4.77 24.56
C ALA A 260 14.30 3.32 24.78
N ASP A 261 13.52 2.51 25.50
CA ASP A 261 13.80 1.10 25.73
C ASP A 261 13.19 0.20 24.63
N ASN A 262 12.38 0.74 23.71
CA ASN A 262 11.93 0.00 22.53
C ASN A 262 13.13 -0.27 21.61
N PRO A 263 13.46 -1.53 21.26
CA PRO A 263 14.59 -1.84 20.37
C PRO A 263 14.49 -1.17 19.00
N LEU A 264 13.28 -0.87 18.52
CA LEU A 264 13.07 -0.14 17.28
C LEU A 264 13.43 1.35 17.38
N SER A 265 13.44 1.95 18.57
CA SER A 265 13.85 3.35 18.77
C SER A 265 15.31 3.55 18.35
N ARG A 266 16.19 2.63 18.78
CA ARG A 266 17.60 2.62 18.36
C ARG A 266 17.76 2.32 16.87
N ALA A 267 17.04 1.31 16.36
CA ALA A 267 17.08 0.97 14.94
C ALA A 267 16.66 2.16 14.07
N TRP A 268 15.60 2.86 14.46
CA TRP A 268 15.14 4.07 13.78
C TRP A 268 16.17 5.19 13.86
N ALA A 269 16.75 5.47 15.03
CA ALA A 269 17.78 6.50 15.16
C ALA A 269 18.99 6.24 14.24
N ASN A 270 19.40 4.98 14.10
CA ASN A 270 20.50 4.58 13.22
C ASN A 270 20.13 4.74 11.73
N VAL A 271 18.93 4.34 11.33
CA VAL A 271 18.45 4.49 9.95
C VAL A 271 18.20 5.96 9.60
N ALA A 272 17.61 6.74 10.51
CA ALA A 272 17.34 8.16 10.32
C ALA A 272 18.62 9.02 10.31
N ALA A 273 19.76 8.51 10.80
CA ALA A 273 21.04 9.20 10.66
C ALA A 273 21.51 9.27 9.19
N ASP A 274 21.14 8.28 8.37
CA ASP A 274 21.33 8.26 6.92
C ASP A 274 20.19 7.46 6.26
N PRO A 275 19.02 8.09 6.03
CA PRO A 275 17.84 7.39 5.51
C PRO A 275 18.03 6.91 4.07
N LEU A 276 19.06 7.38 3.38
CA LEU A 276 19.38 7.05 1.99
C LEU A 276 20.63 6.15 1.88
N VAL A 277 21.05 5.49 2.97
CA VAL A 277 22.14 4.49 2.91
C VAL A 277 21.86 3.38 1.89
N GLY A 278 20.59 2.99 1.74
CA GLY A 278 20.13 2.02 0.75
C GLY A 278 20.35 0.55 1.14
N PRO A 279 19.66 -0.38 0.46
CA PRO A 279 19.56 -1.78 0.87
C PRO A 279 20.85 -2.59 0.70
N VAL A 280 21.77 -2.18 -0.16
CA VAL A 280 23.04 -2.91 -0.38
C VAL A 280 24.12 -2.37 0.54
N ALA A 281 24.25 -1.05 0.65
CA ALA A 281 25.27 -0.43 1.48
C ALA A 281 24.99 -0.64 2.98
N ALA A 282 23.73 -0.69 3.41
CA ALA A 282 23.36 -0.99 4.79
C ALA A 282 23.89 -2.35 5.29
N HIS A 283 24.07 -3.32 4.38
CA HIS A 283 24.58 -4.66 4.69
C HIS A 283 26.10 -4.79 4.53
N GLN A 284 26.80 -3.73 4.11
CA GLN A 284 28.26 -3.74 4.08
C GLN A 284 28.83 -3.70 5.50
N PRO A 285 30.01 -4.30 5.75
CA PRO A 285 30.63 -4.27 7.06
C PRO A 285 30.76 -2.86 7.64
N ASN A 286 30.13 -2.62 8.79
CA ASN A 286 30.16 -1.33 9.47
C ASN A 286 30.64 -1.51 10.92
N ALA A 287 31.86 -1.04 11.19
CA ALA A 287 32.48 -1.18 12.52
C ALA A 287 31.78 -0.35 13.61
N ARG A 288 31.05 0.71 13.24
CA ARG A 288 30.32 1.57 14.19
C ARG A 288 28.93 1.03 14.51
N ASN A 289 28.31 0.35 13.55
CA ASN A 289 27.02 -0.29 13.71
C ASN A 289 26.98 -1.61 12.92
N PRO A 290 27.38 -2.75 13.51
CA PRO A 290 27.40 -4.03 12.82
C PRO A 290 26.00 -4.54 12.46
N ASP A 291 24.95 -4.03 13.10
CA ASP A 291 23.56 -4.48 12.93
C ASP A 291 22.76 -3.63 11.93
N LEU A 292 23.38 -2.63 11.29
CA LEU A 292 22.69 -1.67 10.41
C LEU A 292 21.84 -2.33 9.33
N GLY A 293 22.30 -3.44 8.74
CA GLY A 293 21.53 -4.18 7.73
C GLY A 293 20.23 -4.76 8.27
N PHE A 294 20.24 -5.31 9.50
CA PHE A 294 19.04 -5.85 10.15
C PHE A 294 18.07 -4.74 10.56
N GLU A 295 18.61 -3.65 11.10
CA GLU A 295 17.85 -2.46 11.50
C GLU A 295 17.17 -1.83 10.29
N TYR A 296 17.91 -1.63 9.19
CA TYR A 296 17.39 -1.09 7.94
C TYR A 296 16.30 -1.96 7.32
N ASP A 297 16.53 -3.27 7.20
CA ASP A 297 15.54 -4.19 6.63
C ASP A 297 14.25 -4.21 7.48
N THR A 298 14.39 -4.19 8.81
CA THR A 298 13.26 -4.16 9.73
C THR A 298 12.48 -2.86 9.58
N VAL A 299 13.15 -1.70 9.67
CA VAL A 299 12.51 -0.38 9.50
C VAL A 299 11.80 -0.30 8.16
N ARG A 300 12.47 -0.62 7.04
CA ARG A 300 11.87 -0.61 5.71
C ARG A 300 10.63 -1.50 5.64
N SER A 301 10.70 -2.69 6.24
CA SER A 301 9.60 -3.65 6.25
C SER A 301 8.34 -3.15 6.95
N LEU A 302 8.49 -2.36 8.02
CA LEU A 302 7.35 -1.77 8.75
C LEU A 302 6.50 -0.85 7.86
N PHE A 303 7.13 -0.14 6.91
CA PHE A 303 6.43 0.73 5.97
C PHE A 303 5.62 -0.02 4.91
N LEU A 304 5.82 -1.33 4.73
CA LEU A 304 5.02 -2.15 3.81
C LEU A 304 3.63 -2.46 4.37
N THR A 305 3.47 -2.49 5.69
CA THR A 305 2.19 -2.84 6.34
C THR A 305 1.90 -1.89 7.51
N PRO A 306 1.54 -0.63 7.21
CA PRO A 306 1.54 0.45 8.19
C PRO A 306 0.68 0.19 9.43
N GLU A 307 -0.54 -0.31 9.24
CA GLU A 307 -1.50 -0.49 10.33
C GLU A 307 -1.06 -1.57 11.32
N ALA A 308 -0.52 -2.69 10.81
CA ALA A 308 0.02 -3.76 11.66
C ALA A 308 1.32 -3.31 12.35
N SER A 309 2.17 -2.57 11.62
CA SER A 309 3.43 -2.07 12.15
C SER A 309 3.25 -1.06 13.28
N ARG A 310 2.22 -0.21 13.24
CA ARG A 310 1.89 0.67 14.36
C ARG A 310 1.50 -0.09 15.62
N ARG A 311 0.70 -1.15 15.50
CA ARG A 311 0.36 -2.02 16.65
C ARG A 311 1.59 -2.74 17.18
N PHE A 312 2.49 -3.17 16.29
CA PHE A 312 3.75 -3.80 16.64
C PHE A 312 4.69 -2.86 17.42
N ILE A 313 4.88 -1.64 16.94
CA ILE A 313 5.67 -0.60 17.63
C ILE A 313 5.06 -0.31 19.00
N ALA A 314 3.74 -0.08 19.08
CA ALA A 314 3.07 0.19 20.34
C ALA A 314 3.18 -0.97 21.35
N SER A 315 3.14 -2.22 20.87
CA SER A 315 3.34 -3.39 21.72
C SER A 315 4.76 -3.43 22.29
N LEU A 316 5.76 -3.05 21.49
CA LEU A 316 7.16 -2.95 21.93
C LEU A 316 7.40 -1.77 22.87
N ASP A 317 6.74 -0.62 22.66
CA ASP A 317 6.82 0.53 23.56
C ASP A 317 6.37 0.15 24.97
N GLN A 318 5.30 -0.62 25.09
CA GLN A 318 4.80 -1.12 26.37
C GLN A 318 5.61 -2.32 26.91
N GLY A 319 6.49 -2.93 26.09
CA GLY A 319 7.08 -4.23 26.39
C GLY A 319 5.99 -5.28 26.66
N ALA A 320 4.93 -5.25 25.86
CA ALA A 320 3.78 -6.13 25.95
C ALA A 320 4.00 -7.41 25.15
N THR A 321 2.91 -8.11 24.83
CA THR A 321 2.94 -9.32 23.99
C THR A 321 2.06 -9.18 22.77
N MET A 322 2.53 -9.67 21.62
CA MET A 322 1.77 -9.66 20.36
C MET A 322 2.06 -10.94 19.58
N ALA A 323 1.04 -11.50 18.91
CA ALA A 323 1.20 -12.64 18.01
C ALA A 323 0.24 -12.53 16.81
N GLU A 324 0.71 -11.90 15.73
CA GLU A 324 -0.04 -11.70 14.49
C GLU A 324 0.67 -12.36 13.31
N GLY A 325 -0.10 -12.91 12.35
CA GLY A 325 0.42 -13.52 11.13
C GLY A 325 0.70 -15.02 11.25
N ASN A 326 0.86 -15.67 10.09
CA ASN A 326 1.16 -17.10 9.97
C ASN A 326 2.40 -17.27 9.08
N PRO A 327 3.48 -17.93 9.54
CA PRO A 327 4.69 -18.08 8.72
C PRO A 327 4.44 -18.93 7.46
N GLN A 328 3.48 -19.84 7.55
CA GLN A 328 3.09 -20.77 6.51
C GLN A 328 2.38 -20.03 5.38
N ALA A 329 2.78 -20.33 4.15
CA ALA A 329 2.08 -19.85 2.98
C ALA A 329 0.60 -20.29 3.01
N GLN A 330 -0.27 -19.39 2.59
CA GLN A 330 -1.70 -19.65 2.41
C GLN A 330 -1.91 -20.59 1.20
N ALA A 331 -3.12 -21.14 1.06
CA ALA A 331 -3.44 -22.12 0.00
C ALA A 331 -3.17 -21.60 -1.44
N ASN A 332 -3.26 -20.30 -1.65
CA ASN A 332 -2.96 -19.61 -2.91
C ASN A 332 -1.46 -19.25 -3.08
N GLY A 333 -0.60 -19.71 -2.17
CA GLY A 333 0.83 -19.40 -2.14
C GLY A 333 1.20 -18.02 -1.57
N SER A 334 0.25 -17.19 -1.15
CA SER A 334 0.58 -15.90 -0.52
C SER A 334 1.04 -16.05 0.92
N ARG A 335 2.00 -15.23 1.34
CA ARG A 335 2.42 -15.12 2.74
C ARG A 335 1.75 -13.96 3.42
N GLN A 336 1.48 -14.11 4.71
CA GLN A 336 1.13 -13.02 5.60
C GLN A 336 2.40 -12.41 6.20
N ALA A 337 2.38 -11.12 6.50
CA ALA A 337 3.39 -10.53 7.37
C ALA A 337 3.18 -11.05 8.80
N GLY A 338 4.26 -11.22 9.55
CA GLY A 338 4.25 -11.68 10.93
C GLY A 338 4.78 -10.63 11.89
N PHE A 339 4.14 -10.53 13.06
CA PHE A 339 4.50 -9.59 14.11
C PHE A 339 4.36 -10.30 15.46
N TYR A 340 5.49 -10.62 16.07
CA TYR A 340 5.53 -11.32 17.34
C TYR A 340 6.39 -10.56 18.32
N VAL A 341 5.87 -10.31 19.52
CA VAL A 341 6.52 -9.55 20.59
C VAL A 341 6.35 -10.31 21.90
N SER A 342 7.41 -10.36 22.70
CA SER A 342 7.38 -10.81 24.09
C SER A 342 8.33 -9.94 24.91
N GLY A 343 7.80 -8.90 25.56
CA GLY A 343 8.64 -7.88 26.18
C GLY A 343 9.38 -7.09 25.11
N ASP A 344 10.72 -7.12 25.18
CA ASP A 344 11.61 -6.43 24.23
C ASP A 344 12.09 -7.34 23.10
N ASP A 345 11.78 -8.63 23.18
CA ASP A 345 12.12 -9.59 22.15
C ASP A 345 11.05 -9.61 21.06
N PHE A 346 11.47 -9.65 19.80
CA PHE A 346 10.53 -9.74 18.69
C PHE A 346 11.00 -10.61 17.53
N VAL A 347 10.01 -11.06 16.76
CA VAL A 347 10.18 -11.70 15.46
C VAL A 347 9.23 -11.03 14.46
N HIS A 348 9.78 -10.59 13.33
CA HIS A 348 9.02 -9.95 12.26
C HIS A 348 9.39 -10.56 10.90
N TRP A 349 8.41 -10.65 10.00
CA TRP A 349 8.67 -10.90 8.58
C TRP A 349 7.62 -10.22 7.69
N ASN A 350 8.02 -9.87 6.47
CA ASN A 350 7.11 -9.31 5.46
C ASN A 350 6.51 -10.36 4.53
N ARG A 351 5.61 -9.89 3.65
CA ARG A 351 4.95 -10.74 2.65
C ARG A 351 5.86 -11.21 1.52
N ASN A 352 7.08 -10.66 1.40
CA ASN A 352 8.12 -11.14 0.50
C ASN A 352 8.92 -12.31 1.12
N GLY A 353 8.73 -12.60 2.40
CA GLY A 353 9.45 -13.69 3.10
C GLY A 353 10.79 -13.27 3.69
N GLN A 354 11.08 -11.96 3.76
CA GLN A 354 12.23 -11.47 4.52
C GLN A 354 11.83 -11.36 5.98
N GLY A 355 12.64 -11.91 6.88
CA GLY A 355 12.37 -11.83 8.32
C GLY A 355 13.61 -11.59 9.17
N GLN A 356 13.36 -10.98 10.31
CA GLN A 356 14.34 -10.59 11.30
C GLN A 356 13.82 -10.97 12.69
N ALA A 357 14.75 -11.28 13.59
CA ALA A 357 14.46 -11.46 15.01
C ALA A 357 15.45 -10.63 15.81
N PHE A 358 14.96 -10.05 16.90
CA PHE A 358 15.76 -9.41 17.93
C PHE A 358 15.45 -10.13 19.24
N ILE A 359 16.37 -10.97 19.71
CA ILE A 359 16.16 -11.87 20.86
C ILE A 359 17.32 -11.71 21.81
N GLY A 360 17.04 -11.42 23.08
CA GLY A 360 18.07 -11.24 24.10
C GLY A 360 19.09 -10.15 23.75
N GLY A 361 18.65 -9.10 23.05
CA GLY A 361 19.53 -8.01 22.60
C GLY A 361 20.33 -8.30 21.33
N GLN A 362 20.05 -9.40 20.62
CA GLN A 362 20.81 -9.79 19.43
C GLN A 362 19.93 -9.85 18.17
N TRP A 363 20.40 -9.19 17.11
CA TRP A 363 19.79 -9.27 15.79
C TRP A 363 20.17 -10.57 15.07
N ARG A 364 19.21 -11.13 14.34
CA ARG A 364 19.47 -12.22 13.40
C ARG A 364 18.46 -12.24 12.26
N ARG A 365 18.90 -12.72 11.09
CA ARG A 365 18.01 -13.05 9.98
C ARG A 365 17.27 -14.34 10.30
N ILE A 366 16.02 -14.42 9.87
CA ILE A 366 15.23 -15.65 9.87
C ILE A 366 14.65 -15.90 8.48
N ASP A 367 14.45 -17.18 8.17
CA ASP A 367 13.64 -17.61 7.04
C ASP A 367 12.26 -18.03 7.57
N PRO A 368 11.16 -17.38 7.17
CA PRO A 368 9.81 -17.76 7.58
C PRO A 368 9.45 -19.21 7.22
N ASP A 369 10.07 -19.81 6.20
CA ASP A 369 9.86 -21.23 5.87
C ASP A 369 10.41 -22.19 6.92
N ASN A 370 11.39 -21.73 7.71
CA ASN A 370 11.92 -22.49 8.86
C ASN A 370 11.09 -22.27 10.14
N LEU A 371 10.07 -21.41 10.12
CA LEU A 371 9.23 -21.14 11.27
C LEU A 371 7.99 -22.04 11.31
N THR A 372 7.56 -22.41 12.51
CA THR A 372 6.26 -23.03 12.74
C THR A 372 5.60 -22.40 13.94
N ARG A 373 4.37 -21.91 13.75
CA ARG A 373 3.54 -21.40 14.84
C ARG A 373 2.82 -22.55 15.54
N VAL A 374 2.97 -22.62 16.86
CA VAL A 374 2.22 -23.54 17.74
C VAL A 374 1.35 -22.70 18.66
N ARG A 375 0.04 -22.97 18.67
CA ARG A 375 -0.89 -22.40 19.65
C ARG A 375 -1.19 -23.47 20.69
N ASN A 376 -0.99 -23.13 21.95
CA ASN A 376 -1.21 -24.03 23.07
C ASN A 376 -2.60 -23.78 23.70
N ASP A 377 -3.11 -24.78 24.41
CA ASP A 377 -4.42 -24.70 25.07
C ASP A 377 -4.47 -23.65 26.20
N ASP A 378 -3.31 -23.28 26.75
CA ASP A 378 -3.16 -22.21 27.74
C ASP A 378 -3.23 -20.79 27.13
N GLY A 379 -3.46 -20.69 25.82
CA GLY A 379 -3.52 -19.42 25.08
C GLY A 379 -2.17 -18.88 24.65
N THR A 380 -1.06 -19.51 25.06
CA THR A 380 0.28 -19.10 24.62
C THR A 380 0.51 -19.48 23.15
N THR A 381 1.32 -18.66 22.48
CA THR A 381 1.77 -18.92 21.11
C THR A 381 3.28 -19.04 21.09
N GLU A 382 3.79 -20.16 20.59
CA GLU A 382 5.22 -20.39 20.39
C GLU A 382 5.55 -20.31 18.90
N LEU A 383 6.53 -19.47 18.57
CA LEU A 383 7.25 -19.57 17.31
C LEU A 383 8.40 -20.53 17.47
N MET A 384 8.28 -21.68 16.82
CA MET A 384 9.35 -22.66 16.70
C MET A 384 10.17 -22.35 15.46
N ILE A 385 11.48 -22.55 15.53
CA ILE A 385 12.38 -22.50 14.38
C ILE A 385 13.04 -23.86 14.18
N ASN A 386 13.21 -24.24 12.91
CA ASN A 386 13.96 -25.41 12.50
C ASN A 386 15.30 -24.96 11.88
N GLU A 387 16.39 -25.12 12.62
CA GLU A 387 17.76 -24.81 12.17
C GLU A 387 18.56 -26.12 12.16
N ASP A 388 19.17 -26.46 11.03
CA ASP A 388 19.98 -27.67 10.85
C ASP A 388 19.28 -28.97 11.28
N GLY A 389 17.96 -29.04 11.07
CA GLY A 389 17.13 -30.18 11.44
C GLY A 389 16.80 -30.26 12.94
N ARG A 390 17.17 -29.26 13.74
CA ARG A 390 16.82 -29.14 15.15
C ARG A 390 15.71 -28.12 15.32
N ARG A 391 14.62 -28.57 15.94
CA ARG A 391 13.50 -27.71 16.30
C ARG A 391 13.72 -27.12 17.70
N ALA A 392 13.68 -25.79 17.80
CA ALA A 392 13.78 -25.06 19.06
C ALA A 392 12.72 -23.96 19.14
N THR A 393 12.34 -23.55 20.35
CA THR A 393 11.49 -22.38 20.55
C THR A 393 12.33 -21.13 20.31
N LEU A 394 11.93 -20.33 19.32
CA LEU A 394 12.53 -19.03 19.05
C LEU A 394 11.95 -17.96 19.98
N LEU A 395 10.62 -17.89 20.04
CA LEU A 395 9.91 -16.90 20.85
C LEU A 395 8.63 -17.51 21.41
N ARG A 396 8.39 -17.32 22.70
CA ARG A 396 7.12 -17.66 23.36
C ARG A 396 6.38 -16.36 23.68
N VAL A 397 5.17 -16.24 23.17
CA VAL A 397 4.25 -15.14 23.42
C VAL A 397 3.18 -15.62 24.39
N ASP A 398 3.17 -15.05 25.59
CA ASP A 398 2.22 -15.41 26.64
C ASP A 398 1.35 -14.18 26.96
N PRO A 399 0.08 -14.16 26.51
CA PRO A 399 -0.80 -13.00 26.68
C PRO A 399 -1.18 -12.73 28.14
N SER A 400 -0.84 -13.63 29.08
CA SER A 400 -1.05 -13.42 30.52
C SER A 400 0.09 -12.65 31.19
N VAL A 401 1.24 -12.52 30.53
CA VAL A 401 2.38 -11.77 31.04
C VAL A 401 2.06 -10.27 30.99
N PRO A 402 2.13 -9.55 32.12
CA PRO A 402 1.93 -8.10 32.13
C PRO A 402 2.97 -7.38 31.28
N ALA A 403 2.57 -6.27 30.68
CA ALA A 403 3.47 -5.37 29.98
C ALA A 403 4.61 -4.88 30.90
N LEU A 404 5.83 -4.80 30.37
CA LEU A 404 7.01 -4.37 31.12
C LEU A 404 6.95 -2.89 31.53
N ARG A 405 6.23 -2.06 30.75
CA ARG A 405 6.14 -0.62 30.94
C ARG A 405 4.68 -0.18 31.05
N ALA A 406 4.45 0.84 31.87
CA ALA A 406 3.13 1.45 31.98
C ALA A 406 2.79 2.18 30.69
N ASP A 407 1.51 2.21 30.34
CA ASP A 407 1.04 2.99 29.20
C ASP A 407 1.16 4.49 29.50
N VAL A 408 2.21 5.10 28.96
CA VAL A 408 2.54 6.53 29.13
C VAL A 408 1.44 7.43 28.55
N THR A 409 0.51 6.90 27.76
CA THR A 409 -0.65 7.67 27.27
C THR A 409 -1.71 7.96 28.34
N THR A 410 -1.62 7.38 29.54
CA THR A 410 -2.56 7.67 30.64
C THR A 410 -2.01 8.71 31.63
N THR A 411 -1.93 9.96 31.20
CA THR A 411 -1.89 11.08 32.16
C THR A 411 -3.33 11.38 32.60
N PRO A 412 -3.69 11.28 33.90
CA PRO A 412 -5.01 11.69 34.38
C PRO A 412 -5.09 13.22 34.38
N GLY A 413 -5.55 13.82 33.28
CA GLY A 413 -5.65 15.28 33.17
C GLY A 413 -6.33 15.82 31.92
N ASP A 414 -6.18 15.19 30.75
CA ASP A 414 -6.70 15.73 29.48
C ASP A 414 -7.76 14.82 28.86
N VAL A 415 -8.94 14.79 29.49
CA VAL A 415 -10.16 14.26 28.86
C VAL A 415 -10.92 15.43 28.24
N HIS A 416 -10.46 15.89 27.08
CA HIS A 416 -11.25 16.55 26.03
C HIS A 416 -10.32 17.05 24.90
N HIS A 417 -9.88 16.15 24.03
CA HIS A 417 -9.94 16.35 22.57
C HIS A 417 -9.41 15.12 21.82
N ALA A 418 -10.35 14.46 21.12
CA ALA A 418 -10.15 13.68 19.90
C ALA A 418 -9.21 12.45 19.94
N MET A 419 -9.59 11.40 20.69
CA MET A 419 -9.62 10.07 20.06
C MET A 419 -10.91 10.01 19.25
N ASP A 420 -10.80 10.37 17.98
CA ASP A 420 -11.92 10.30 17.03
C ASP A 420 -12.14 8.84 16.62
N GLU A 421 -13.40 8.41 16.67
CA GLU A 421 -13.91 7.05 16.43
C GLU A 421 -13.81 6.63 14.95
N ARG A 422 -12.64 6.78 14.31
CA ARG A 422 -12.44 6.47 12.88
C ARG A 422 -11.84 5.10 12.57
N ASP A 423 -11.67 4.24 13.58
CA ASP A 423 -11.12 2.88 13.39
C ASP A 423 -12.18 1.76 13.57
N ARG A 424 -13.48 2.08 13.48
CA ARG A 424 -14.56 1.06 13.58
C ARG A 424 -15.51 0.92 12.41
N ASP A 425 -15.43 1.72 11.36
CA ASP A 425 -16.25 1.51 10.15
C ASP A 425 -15.44 1.69 8.86
N PHE A 426 -14.72 0.64 8.46
CA PHE A 426 -14.39 0.37 7.06
C PHE A 426 -14.51 -1.13 6.81
N VAL A 427 -15.74 -1.62 6.93
CA VAL A 427 -16.17 -2.77 6.12
C VAL A 427 -16.18 -2.29 4.68
N VAL A 428 -15.49 -3.01 3.79
CA VAL A 428 -15.68 -2.90 2.34
C VAL A 428 -17.17 -3.13 2.06
N ALA A 429 -17.93 -2.06 1.89
CA ALA A 429 -19.35 -2.16 1.57
C ALA A 429 -19.49 -2.49 0.08
N PRO A 430 -20.33 -3.48 -0.27
CA PRO A 430 -20.68 -3.80 -1.64
C PRO A 430 -21.57 -2.71 -2.25
N HIS A 431 -21.43 -2.50 -3.56
CA HIS A 431 -22.19 -1.57 -4.39
C HIS A 431 -23.72 -1.62 -4.15
N PRO A 432 -24.42 -0.46 -4.08
CA PRO A 432 -25.86 -0.40 -4.17
C PRO A 432 -26.32 -0.44 -5.65
N PRO A 433 -27.47 -1.04 -5.98
CA PRO A 433 -28.11 -0.85 -7.28
C PRO A 433 -29.11 0.31 -7.19
N GLU A 434 -28.81 1.43 -7.85
CA GLU A 434 -29.86 2.39 -8.23
C GLU A 434 -30.36 2.08 -9.65
N GLY A 435 -31.68 1.99 -9.77
CA GLY A 435 -32.44 2.02 -11.01
C GLY A 435 -33.69 2.89 -10.81
N PRO A 436 -34.23 3.50 -11.89
CA PRO A 436 -34.83 4.82 -11.85
C PRO A 436 -36.32 4.81 -11.47
N GLY A 437 -36.80 5.96 -10.96
CA GLY A 437 -38.20 6.20 -10.69
C GLY A 437 -39.03 6.47 -11.96
N TYR A 438 -40.31 6.05 -11.91
CA TYR A 438 -41.45 6.66 -12.60
C TYR A 438 -42.73 6.30 -11.82
N GLY A 439 -43.65 7.28 -11.69
CA GLY A 439 -44.84 7.22 -10.84
C GLY A 439 -46.06 6.47 -11.40
N GLY A 440 -47.07 6.28 -10.55
CA GLY A 440 -48.39 5.76 -10.90
C GLY A 440 -49.31 5.55 -9.69
N GLU A 441 -50.46 6.23 -9.74
CA GLU A 441 -51.53 6.45 -8.75
C GLU A 441 -52.30 5.23 -8.16
N THR A 442 -52.74 5.43 -6.89
CA THR A 442 -54.05 5.09 -6.26
C THR A 442 -54.53 3.63 -6.10
N ARG A 443 -54.86 3.22 -4.85
CA ARG A 443 -56.24 3.13 -4.31
C ARG A 443 -56.34 2.49 -2.90
N ASP A 444 -57.38 2.95 -2.21
CA ASP A 444 -57.92 2.62 -0.88
C ASP A 444 -58.17 1.15 -0.52
N ALA A 445 -58.13 0.91 0.80
CA ALA A 445 -59.01 0.11 1.68
C ALA A 445 -58.14 -0.64 2.71
N GLY A 446 -58.29 -0.53 4.04
CA GLY A 446 -59.48 -0.27 4.83
C GLY A 446 -59.71 -1.46 5.78
N ILE A 447 -59.69 -1.18 7.09
CA ILE A 447 -60.68 -1.66 8.08
C ILE A 447 -60.38 -2.95 8.92
N LEU A 448 -60.24 -2.69 10.23
CA LEU A 448 -60.69 -3.42 11.46
C LEU A 448 -59.98 -4.73 11.89
N SER A 449 -59.91 -5.15 13.16
CA SER A 449 -60.13 -4.61 14.53
C SER A 449 -60.09 -5.81 15.51
N ARG A 450 -59.95 -5.53 16.82
CA ARG A 450 -60.26 -6.35 18.03
C ARG A 450 -59.15 -7.27 18.54
N GLN A 451 -58.52 -7.01 19.70
CA GLN A 451 -58.97 -6.95 21.13
C GLN A 451 -58.49 -8.19 21.92
N SER A 452 -57.60 -7.89 22.89
CA SER A 452 -57.11 -8.52 24.15
C SER A 452 -58.05 -9.53 24.88
N PRO A 453 -57.66 -10.25 25.97
CA PRO A 453 -56.51 -10.02 26.89
C PRO A 453 -55.80 -11.27 27.49
N GLY A 454 -54.66 -11.04 28.18
CA GLY A 454 -54.36 -11.72 29.46
C GLY A 454 -53.02 -12.45 29.59
N ALA A 455 -52.34 -12.12 30.70
CA ALA A 455 -51.29 -12.86 31.42
C ALA A 455 -49.80 -12.56 31.09
N ALA A 456 -49.20 -11.70 31.91
CA ALA A 456 -47.77 -11.74 32.24
C ALA A 456 -47.52 -12.98 33.14
N PRO A 457 -46.33 -13.61 33.12
CA PRO A 457 -45.18 -12.98 33.78
C PRO A 457 -43.80 -13.21 33.13
N GLU A 458 -42.83 -12.48 33.70
CA GLU A 458 -41.40 -12.77 33.80
C GLU A 458 -40.47 -12.43 32.62
N HIS A 459 -39.60 -11.46 32.95
CA HIS A 459 -38.50 -10.91 32.18
C HIS A 459 -37.52 -12.00 31.74
N ARG A 460 -37.53 -12.29 30.44
CA ARG A 460 -36.40 -12.87 29.70
C ARG A 460 -35.77 -11.72 28.93
N GLU A 461 -34.54 -11.35 29.29
CA GLU A 461 -33.70 -10.50 28.45
C GLU A 461 -33.60 -11.13 27.06
N LEU A 462 -34.29 -10.50 26.11
CA LEU A 462 -34.09 -10.71 24.68
C LEU A 462 -32.71 -10.17 24.35
N VAL A 463 -31.72 -11.06 24.32
CA VAL A 463 -30.44 -10.80 23.66
C VAL A 463 -30.78 -10.40 22.23
N ALA A 464 -30.50 -9.14 21.88
CA ALA A 464 -30.65 -8.63 20.53
C ALA A 464 -29.86 -9.55 19.57
N ALA A 465 -30.55 -10.10 18.57
CA ALA A 465 -29.87 -10.83 17.51
C ALA A 465 -28.84 -9.90 16.85
N PRO A 466 -27.60 -10.36 16.60
CA PRO A 466 -26.61 -9.54 15.93
C PRO A 466 -27.15 -9.12 14.57
N ALA A 467 -27.04 -7.82 14.26
CA ALA A 467 -27.42 -7.28 12.97
C ALA A 467 -26.70 -8.04 11.86
N THR A 468 -27.45 -8.62 10.92
CA THR A 468 -26.85 -9.23 9.74
C THR A 468 -26.30 -8.12 8.84
N PRO A 469 -24.99 -8.12 8.51
CA PRO A 469 -24.35 -7.00 7.82
C PRO A 469 -24.78 -6.84 6.35
N PHE A 470 -25.44 -7.84 5.77
CA PHE A 470 -25.95 -7.79 4.41
C PHE A 470 -27.44 -8.15 4.37
N GLU A 471 -28.18 -7.55 3.44
CA GLU A 471 -29.55 -7.98 3.13
C GLU A 471 -29.58 -9.35 2.43
N ASN A 472 -28.45 -9.76 1.83
CA ASN A 472 -28.34 -11.04 1.14
C ASN A 472 -27.95 -12.18 2.12
N PRO A 473 -28.82 -13.19 2.31
CA PRO A 473 -28.57 -14.28 3.25
C PRO A 473 -27.36 -15.16 2.86
N TYR A 474 -26.99 -15.24 1.58
CA TYR A 474 -25.79 -15.95 1.13
C TYR A 474 -24.51 -15.22 1.54
N LEU A 475 -24.50 -13.88 1.53
CA LEU A 475 -23.34 -13.09 1.95
C LEU A 475 -23.13 -13.16 3.47
N ASN A 476 -24.21 -13.15 4.26
CA ASN A 476 -24.11 -13.36 5.71
C ASN A 476 -23.58 -14.76 6.05
N ARG A 477 -24.06 -15.80 5.35
CA ARG A 477 -23.57 -17.17 5.53
C ARG A 477 -22.13 -17.32 5.07
N MET A 478 -21.75 -16.67 3.97
CA MET A 478 -20.38 -16.65 3.46
C MET A 478 -19.44 -15.97 4.46
N LEU A 479 -19.82 -14.80 4.97
CA LEU A 479 -19.05 -14.08 5.98
C LEU A 479 -18.89 -14.92 7.25
N ALA A 480 -19.94 -15.57 7.72
CA ALA A 480 -19.88 -16.46 8.87
C ALA A 480 -18.94 -17.66 8.63
N ALA A 481 -19.02 -18.31 7.46
CA ALA A 481 -18.14 -19.43 7.10
C ALA A 481 -16.67 -19.00 7.01
N VAL A 482 -16.38 -17.85 6.39
CA VAL A 482 -15.02 -17.30 6.29
C VAL A 482 -14.47 -16.90 7.66
N THR A 483 -15.28 -16.25 8.49
CA THR A 483 -14.89 -15.84 9.85
C THR A 483 -14.61 -17.06 10.75
N ALA A 484 -15.34 -18.15 10.55
CA ALA A 484 -15.14 -19.42 11.25
C ALA A 484 -14.01 -20.29 10.67
N GLY A 485 -13.39 -19.89 9.56
CA GLY A 485 -12.38 -20.71 8.86
C GLY A 485 -12.94 -21.97 8.19
N ASP A 486 -14.26 -22.03 7.91
CA ASP A 486 -14.93 -23.15 7.25
C ASP A 486 -14.91 -23.00 5.72
N GLU A 487 -13.79 -23.39 5.11
CA GLU A 487 -13.59 -23.31 3.64
C GLU A 487 -14.57 -24.20 2.84
N ALA A 488 -14.94 -25.35 3.40
CA ALA A 488 -15.89 -26.27 2.79
C ALA A 488 -17.32 -25.71 2.83
N GLY A 489 -17.70 -25.04 3.92
CA GLY A 489 -18.93 -24.28 4.05
C GLY A 489 -18.99 -23.11 3.06
N ALA A 490 -17.92 -22.31 2.98
CA ALA A 490 -17.82 -21.19 2.04
C ALA A 490 -18.01 -21.64 0.59
N SER A 491 -17.32 -22.70 0.17
CA SER A 491 -17.43 -23.26 -1.19
C SER A 491 -18.85 -23.75 -1.52
N ARG A 492 -19.52 -24.39 -0.54
CA ARG A 492 -20.90 -24.86 -0.71
C ARG A 492 -21.88 -23.70 -0.84
N ILE A 493 -21.71 -22.64 -0.05
CA ILE A 493 -22.55 -21.44 -0.09
C ILE A 493 -22.37 -20.70 -1.43
N ALA A 494 -21.14 -20.66 -1.99
CA ALA A 494 -20.89 -20.10 -3.32
C ALA A 494 -21.64 -20.88 -4.42
N GLN A 495 -21.64 -22.22 -4.35
CA GLN A 495 -22.37 -23.06 -5.30
C GLN A 495 -23.88 -22.90 -5.17
N GLU A 496 -24.41 -22.84 -3.93
CA GLU A 496 -25.83 -22.55 -3.67
C GLU A 496 -26.23 -21.19 -4.23
N PHE A 497 -25.40 -20.15 -4.03
CA PHE A 497 -25.66 -18.83 -4.59
C PHE A 497 -25.68 -18.86 -6.12
N ALA A 498 -24.69 -19.47 -6.77
CA ALA A 498 -24.62 -19.56 -8.23
C ALA A 498 -25.84 -20.27 -8.86
N GLN A 499 -26.46 -21.20 -8.13
CA GLN A 499 -27.67 -21.92 -8.56
C GLN A 499 -28.98 -21.23 -8.15
N SER A 500 -28.92 -20.21 -7.29
CA SER A 500 -30.09 -19.46 -6.84
C SER A 500 -30.64 -18.53 -7.93
N PRO A 501 -31.93 -18.13 -7.87
CA PRO A 501 -32.49 -17.13 -8.78
C PRO A 501 -31.70 -15.82 -8.79
N GLN A 502 -31.17 -15.40 -7.64
CA GLN A 502 -30.35 -14.20 -7.51
C GLN A 502 -28.98 -14.36 -8.18
N GLY A 503 -28.33 -15.52 -8.05
CA GLY A 503 -27.06 -15.82 -8.72
C GLY A 503 -27.20 -15.94 -10.23
N VAL A 504 -28.27 -16.58 -10.71
CA VAL A 504 -28.59 -16.65 -12.15
C VAL A 504 -28.87 -15.25 -12.72
N ALA A 505 -29.63 -14.41 -12.00
CA ALA A 505 -29.87 -13.03 -12.39
C ALA A 505 -28.58 -12.19 -12.41
N PHE A 506 -27.66 -12.44 -11.47
CA PHE A 506 -26.35 -11.79 -11.43
C PHE A 506 -25.50 -12.17 -12.66
N ILE A 507 -25.45 -13.46 -13.02
CA ILE A 507 -24.74 -13.95 -14.21
C ILE A 507 -25.32 -13.32 -15.49
N HIS A 508 -26.65 -13.33 -15.65
CA HIS A 508 -27.29 -12.71 -16.82
C HIS A 508 -27.07 -11.20 -16.91
N ARG A 509 -27.01 -10.49 -15.78
CA ARG A 509 -26.66 -9.06 -15.77
C ARG A 509 -25.22 -8.84 -16.20
N GLY A 510 -24.30 -9.72 -15.80
CA GLY A 510 -22.92 -9.73 -16.29
C GLY A 510 -22.82 -9.94 -17.81
N GLU A 511 -23.56 -10.90 -18.34
CA GLU A 511 -23.64 -11.16 -19.79
C GLU A 511 -24.23 -9.97 -20.57
N GLN A 512 -25.26 -9.32 -20.03
CA GLN A 512 -25.84 -8.11 -20.62
C GLN A 512 -24.89 -6.92 -20.62
N LEU A 513 -24.11 -6.74 -19.54
CA LEU A 513 -23.08 -5.69 -19.47
C LEU A 513 -21.96 -5.95 -20.49
N LEU A 514 -21.52 -7.20 -20.61
CA LEU A 514 -20.54 -7.61 -21.61
C LEU A 514 -21.05 -7.38 -23.04
N ALA A 515 -22.31 -7.72 -23.32
CA ALA A 515 -22.94 -7.48 -24.62
C ALA A 515 -23.06 -5.99 -24.96
N ARG A 516 -23.37 -5.13 -23.97
CA ARG A 516 -23.39 -3.66 -24.16
C ARG A 516 -22.01 -3.09 -24.44
N GLN A 517 -20.99 -3.60 -23.76
CA GLN A 517 -19.61 -3.19 -24.01
C GLN A 517 -19.18 -3.55 -25.44
N GLN A 518 -19.49 -4.77 -25.90
CA GLN A 518 -19.21 -5.22 -27.25
C GLN A 518 -20.01 -4.46 -28.33
N ALA A 519 -21.24 -4.03 -28.02
CA ALA A 519 -22.05 -3.21 -28.94
C ALA A 519 -21.48 -1.79 -29.10
N GLY A 520 -21.05 -1.16 -28.00
CA GLY A 520 -20.38 0.15 -28.05
C GLY A 520 -19.06 0.11 -28.82
N GLU A 521 -18.31 -0.98 -28.72
CA GLU A 521 -17.07 -1.19 -29.49
C GLU A 521 -17.31 -1.32 -31.02
N ARG A 522 -18.49 -1.80 -31.43
CA ARG A 522 -18.89 -1.90 -32.86
C ARG A 522 -19.36 -0.56 -33.43
N GLU A 523 -20.09 0.25 -32.65
CA GLU A 523 -20.53 1.59 -33.07
C GLU A 523 -19.37 2.57 -33.26
N VAL A 524 -18.28 2.42 -32.52
CA VAL A 524 -17.07 3.28 -32.68
C VAL A 524 -16.26 2.89 -33.94
N GLN A 525 -16.44 1.68 -34.48
CA GLN A 525 -15.73 1.22 -35.68
C GLN A 525 -16.46 1.54 -36.99
N GLN A 526 -17.79 1.73 -36.98
CA GLN A 526 -18.58 2.01 -38.20
C GLN A 526 -18.35 3.39 -38.88
N PRO A 527 -18.03 4.51 -38.21
CA PRO A 527 -17.87 5.79 -38.90
C PRO A 527 -16.63 5.85 -39.81
N ARG A 528 -15.71 4.86 -39.72
CA ARG A 528 -14.48 4.82 -40.51
C ARG A 528 -14.59 4.04 -41.82
N ALA A 529 -15.65 3.25 -42.03
CA ALA A 529 -15.87 2.55 -43.29
C ALA A 529 -16.51 3.48 -44.35
N ASP A 530 -17.44 4.33 -43.95
CA ASP A 530 -18.16 5.21 -44.89
C ASP A 530 -17.33 6.42 -45.37
N GLN A 531 -16.30 6.83 -44.62
CA GLN A 531 -15.38 7.89 -45.06
C GLN A 531 -14.32 7.43 -46.08
N ARG A 532 -14.14 6.12 -46.29
CA ARG A 532 -13.21 5.62 -47.34
C ARG A 532 -13.85 5.46 -48.71
N GLN A 533 -15.19 5.50 -48.83
CA GLN A 533 -15.86 5.39 -50.14
C GLN A 533 -16.12 6.73 -50.86
N ILE A 534 -15.95 7.87 -50.19
CA ILE A 534 -16.20 9.19 -50.81
C ILE A 534 -14.93 9.80 -51.44
N GLY A 535 -13.75 9.18 -51.24
CA GLY A 535 -12.46 9.70 -51.73
C GLY A 535 -11.98 9.21 -53.10
N GLU A 536 -12.67 8.26 -53.76
CA GLU A 536 -12.20 7.63 -55.01
C GLU A 536 -12.85 8.15 -56.30
N PHE A 537 -13.70 9.18 -56.24
CA PHE A 537 -14.39 9.74 -57.41
C PHE A 537 -13.94 11.17 -57.80
N GLU A 538 -12.68 11.54 -57.61
CA GLU A 538 -12.11 12.75 -58.25
C GLU A 538 -10.64 12.53 -58.65
N ARG A 539 -10.42 11.79 -59.75
CA ARG A 539 -9.25 11.90 -60.64
C ARG A 539 -9.49 11.05 -61.89
N GLY A 540 -9.93 11.70 -62.96
CA GLY A 540 -10.11 11.15 -64.31
C GLY A 540 -10.46 12.25 -65.28
#